data_AF-A0A8T1RKM2-F1
#
_entry.id   AF-A0A8T1RKM2-F1
#
_cell.length_a   1.000
_cell.length_b   1.000
_cell.length_c   1.000
_cell.angle_alpha   90.00
_cell.angle_beta   90.00
_cell.angle_gamma   90.00
#
_symmetry.space_group_name_H-M   'P 1'
#
loop_
_entity.id
_entity.type
_entity.pdbx_description
1 polymer ?
#
loop_
_entity_poly.entity_id
_entity_poly.type
_entity_poly.pdbx_seq_one_letter_code
_entity_poly.pdbx_strand_id
1 'polypeptide(L)'
;MIRLEIMGSTHRIQLVLPLTFMMVVLALSALPEIAGQTISSSGFEPGRNLLQTDNVSEPVRQSDDTVRVDPLDNLKKYRGGYDITNKHYWSSTIFTGIYGYCAGLLWLLCGTLYGGFLLATAFCCRSRKIGKLRKRLPYKQCCLTPILLVTLFTILAITASGLVLGANARFHSRAKTVVNIIMNTANEASETIYNTTGAMKDITNNLGAAEGSSDASGFLTSTSEKLNVKAAEIQREAKKNRHLIDKGLRIVYIITTVTISFNLVAVIALSVSGSMRFRRALYLFIILCWSLTVLCWLFSGMYFFLEKFSSDTCTALENFQENPTNNSLSSILPCDEVLSAKSVLFEVSAGIYNLVNEVNVNISLFQATSNTNLRYVCNPFSAPPDYQYQPDNCPADTIRIRDIPKVLKFFTCSEANNGTCENDQLLSNSNYKIVEAYSNSIQSLLDAYPGMESLVECQSVKDAFSEILFKHCKPLKRYVRMVWVSMLFLSVIMMILVLIWMSQAHHEQNLDLSNGSVKPHIATGDMLEAGATEEVNSHTKSSTAYIISS
;
A
#
# COMPACT_ATOMS: atom_id res chain seq x y z
N MET A 1 -27.62 -42.67 51.70
CA MET A 1 -28.77 -41.91 51.13
C MET A 1 -28.42 -40.43 51.27
N ILE A 2 -27.80 -39.87 50.23
CA ILE A 2 -26.94 -38.68 50.30
C ILE A 2 -27.72 -37.44 49.87
N ARG A 3 -27.62 -36.40 50.70
CA ARG A 3 -28.00 -35.00 50.50
C ARG A 3 -27.08 -34.39 49.44
N LEU A 4 -27.62 -33.88 48.33
CA LEU A 4 -26.88 -33.02 47.40
C LEU A 4 -27.78 -31.84 46.97
N GLU A 5 -27.65 -30.73 47.70
CA GLU A 5 -28.30 -29.46 47.39
C GLU A 5 -27.44 -28.64 46.41
N ILE A 6 -28.05 -28.29 45.27
CA ILE A 6 -28.01 -26.97 44.61
C ILE A 6 -26.64 -26.31 44.45
N MET A 7 -25.98 -26.58 43.30
CA MET A 7 -24.91 -25.73 42.76
C MET A 7 -25.05 -25.64 41.24
N GLY A 8 -25.83 -24.67 40.74
CA GLY A 8 -26.19 -24.65 39.29
C GLY A 8 -26.59 -23.33 38.66
N SER A 9 -26.45 -22.19 39.36
CA SER A 9 -26.82 -20.88 38.76
C SER A 9 -25.74 -19.81 38.90
N THR A 10 -24.90 -19.85 39.93
CA THR A 10 -23.74 -18.96 40.09
C THR A 10 -22.62 -19.29 39.09
N HIS A 11 -22.57 -20.56 38.67
CA HIS A 11 -21.48 -21.11 37.85
C HIS A 11 -21.49 -20.64 36.38
N ARG A 12 -22.61 -20.12 35.83
CA ARG A 12 -22.68 -19.68 34.41
C ARG A 12 -22.18 -18.26 34.18
N ILE A 13 -22.49 -17.30 35.07
CA ILE A 13 -21.95 -15.93 34.99
C ILE A 13 -20.48 -15.91 35.45
N GLN A 14 -20.14 -16.75 36.43
CA GLN A 14 -18.74 -17.04 36.77
C GLN A 14 -17.99 -17.86 35.72
N LEU A 15 -18.63 -18.39 34.66
CA LEU A 15 -17.94 -19.03 33.53
C LEU A 15 -17.64 -18.05 32.39
N VAL A 16 -18.51 -17.06 32.18
CA VAL A 16 -18.34 -16.06 31.11
C VAL A 16 -17.14 -15.16 31.40
N LEU A 17 -16.92 -14.76 32.65
CA LEU A 17 -15.76 -13.95 33.04
C LEU A 17 -14.40 -14.65 32.84
N PRO A 18 -14.21 -15.93 33.22
CA PRO A 18 -12.98 -16.67 32.92
C PRO A 18 -12.92 -17.13 31.47
N LEU A 19 -14.02 -17.29 30.72
CA LEU A 19 -13.95 -17.51 29.28
C LEU A 19 -13.56 -16.25 28.52
N THR A 20 -14.08 -15.07 28.89
CA THR A 20 -13.63 -13.80 28.31
C THR A 20 -12.21 -13.48 28.76
N PHE A 21 -11.83 -13.77 30.01
CA PHE A 21 -10.46 -13.63 30.49
C PHE A 21 -9.53 -14.65 29.82
N MET A 22 -9.92 -15.91 29.62
CA MET A 22 -9.13 -16.91 28.89
C MET A 22 -9.04 -16.58 27.41
N MET A 23 -10.08 -16.01 26.78
CA MET A 23 -10.03 -15.56 25.38
C MET A 23 -9.23 -14.27 25.22
N VAL A 24 -9.25 -13.37 26.21
CA VAL A 24 -8.37 -12.19 26.28
C VAL A 24 -6.94 -12.60 26.57
N VAL A 25 -6.70 -13.59 27.43
CA VAL A 25 -5.39 -14.18 27.71
C VAL A 25 -4.89 -14.98 26.51
N LEU A 26 -5.73 -15.71 25.79
CA LEU A 26 -5.39 -16.38 24.52
C LEU A 26 -5.10 -15.36 23.41
N ALA A 27 -5.83 -14.24 23.37
CA ALA A 27 -5.55 -13.13 22.45
C ALA A 27 -4.28 -12.36 22.84
N LEU A 28 -3.96 -12.26 24.13
CA LEU A 28 -2.73 -11.67 24.66
C LEU A 28 -1.54 -12.63 24.57
N SER A 29 -1.75 -13.95 24.63
CA SER A 29 -0.71 -14.98 24.46
C SER A 29 -0.46 -15.32 22.99
N ALA A 30 -1.37 -14.90 22.10
CA ALA A 30 -1.14 -14.86 20.66
C ALA A 30 -0.31 -13.64 20.22
N LEU A 31 0.07 -12.75 21.16
CA LEU A 31 1.23 -11.87 20.98
C LEU A 31 2.49 -12.75 21.15
N PRO A 32 3.33 -12.94 20.13
CA PRO A 32 4.69 -13.39 20.38
C PRO A 32 5.38 -12.32 21.24
N GLU A 33 6.25 -12.78 22.14
CA GLU A 33 7.10 -11.98 23.03
C GLU A 33 7.53 -10.63 22.41
N ILE A 34 7.06 -9.52 23.01
CA ILE A 34 7.64 -8.17 22.79
C ILE A 34 8.78 -7.93 23.80
N ALA A 35 9.39 -8.99 24.33
CA ALA A 35 10.52 -8.91 25.26
C ALA A 35 11.65 -9.82 24.76
N GLY A 36 12.37 -9.37 23.73
CA GLY A 36 13.48 -10.16 23.18
C GLY A 36 14.10 -9.61 21.90
N GLN A 37 14.38 -8.31 21.82
CA GLN A 37 15.45 -7.81 20.95
C GLN A 37 15.96 -6.47 21.50
N THR A 38 16.76 -6.63 22.55
CA THR A 38 17.79 -5.68 22.95
C THR A 38 18.65 -5.29 21.76
N ILE A 39 18.96 -3.98 21.72
CA ILE A 39 20.07 -3.36 21.00
C ILE A 39 21.28 -4.32 21.00
N SER A 40 21.62 -4.90 19.85
CA SER A 40 22.89 -5.59 19.69
C SER A 40 23.89 -4.60 19.11
N SER A 41 24.65 -4.03 20.05
CA SER A 41 25.97 -3.46 19.85
C SER A 41 26.83 -4.40 19.01
N SER A 42 27.63 -3.80 18.14
CA SER A 42 28.77 -4.42 17.47
C SER A 42 29.64 -5.22 18.45
N GLY A 43 29.95 -6.46 18.08
CA GLY A 43 30.85 -7.35 18.78
C GLY A 43 31.42 -8.37 17.81
N PHE A 44 32.63 -8.07 17.32
CA PHE A 44 33.50 -8.96 16.55
C PHE A 44 33.96 -10.14 17.43
N GLU A 45 33.99 -11.37 16.90
CA GLU A 45 34.99 -12.45 17.14
C GLU A 45 34.53 -13.81 16.53
N PRO A 46 35.45 -14.76 16.23
CA PRO A 46 35.53 -15.38 14.91
C PRO A 46 35.28 -16.90 14.85
N GLY A 47 34.95 -17.35 13.63
CA GLY A 47 35.46 -18.60 13.05
C GLY A 47 34.80 -19.91 13.45
N ARG A 48 34.10 -20.54 12.49
CA ARG A 48 34.10 -22.00 12.29
C ARG A 48 33.93 -22.34 10.81
N ASN A 49 35.02 -22.84 10.22
CA ASN A 49 35.07 -23.42 8.89
C ASN A 49 34.27 -24.73 8.85
N LEU A 50 33.44 -24.91 7.82
CA LEU A 50 33.04 -26.22 7.35
C LEU A 50 33.10 -26.25 5.82
N LEU A 51 34.10 -26.99 5.34
CA LEU A 51 34.29 -27.44 3.97
C LEU A 51 33.06 -28.23 3.51
N GLN A 52 32.41 -27.77 2.45
CA GLN A 52 31.78 -28.69 1.50
C GLN A 52 31.82 -28.09 0.09
N THR A 53 32.71 -28.68 -0.70
CA THR A 53 32.82 -28.51 -2.16
C THR A 53 31.67 -29.26 -2.82
N ASP A 54 30.90 -28.60 -3.68
CA ASP A 54 30.55 -29.11 -5.02
C ASP A 54 29.81 -28.05 -5.85
N ASN A 55 30.19 -27.99 -7.13
CA ASN A 55 29.87 -26.97 -8.12
C ASN A 55 28.40 -26.99 -8.57
N VAL A 56 27.64 -25.95 -8.26
CA VAL A 56 26.73 -25.24 -9.19
C VAL A 56 26.75 -23.77 -8.76
N SER A 57 27.11 -22.88 -9.67
CA SER A 57 27.10 -21.43 -9.46
C SER A 57 25.66 -20.91 -9.32
N GLU A 58 25.08 -21.06 -8.13
CA GLU A 58 23.99 -20.19 -7.69
C GLU A 58 24.59 -18.90 -7.12
N PRO A 59 24.13 -17.71 -7.54
CA PRO A 59 24.50 -16.48 -6.86
C PRO A 59 24.00 -16.59 -5.42
N VAL A 60 24.93 -16.53 -4.46
CA VAL A 60 24.63 -16.48 -3.04
C VAL A 60 23.83 -15.19 -2.79
N ARG A 61 22.50 -15.32 -2.88
CA ARG A 61 21.54 -14.32 -2.43
C ARG A 61 21.84 -14.06 -0.97
N GLN A 62 22.32 -12.86 -0.66
CA GLN A 62 22.34 -12.39 0.72
C GLN A 62 20.90 -12.49 1.23
N SER A 63 20.70 -13.38 2.19
CA SER A 63 19.37 -13.83 2.61
C SER A 63 18.64 -12.69 3.25
N ASP A 64 17.74 -12.06 2.49
CA ASP A 64 16.64 -11.32 3.07
C ASP A 64 15.85 -12.32 3.92
N ASP A 65 15.95 -12.19 5.24
CA ASP A 65 15.64 -13.17 6.31
C ASP A 65 14.13 -13.47 6.45
N THR A 66 13.39 -13.34 5.35
CA THR A 66 11.94 -13.49 5.25
C THR A 66 11.55 -14.97 5.25
N VAL A 67 11.56 -15.56 6.44
CA VAL A 67 11.11 -16.94 6.66
C VAL A 67 9.63 -16.96 7.01
N ARG A 68 8.77 -17.40 6.07
CA ARG A 68 7.30 -17.43 6.25
C ARG A 68 6.69 -18.70 5.71
N VAL A 69 5.55 -19.11 6.26
CA VAL A 69 4.81 -20.29 5.76
C VAL A 69 4.13 -19.94 4.44
N ASP A 70 4.28 -20.81 3.45
CA ASP A 70 3.66 -20.67 2.13
C ASP A 70 2.55 -21.73 1.90
N PRO A 71 1.28 -21.32 1.88
CA PRO A 71 0.16 -22.20 1.56
C PRO A 71 0.23 -22.84 0.17
N LEU A 72 0.81 -22.15 -0.81
CA LEU A 72 0.91 -22.63 -2.19
C LEU A 72 2.01 -23.68 -2.37
N ASP A 73 2.94 -23.81 -1.42
CA ASP A 73 3.96 -24.86 -1.35
C ASP A 73 3.76 -25.77 -0.13
N ASN A 74 2.55 -26.30 0.05
CA ASN A 74 2.23 -27.28 1.10
C ASN A 74 2.63 -26.84 2.53
N LEU A 75 2.51 -25.54 2.83
CA LEU A 75 2.90 -24.93 4.11
C LEU A 75 4.41 -25.02 4.42
N LYS A 76 5.26 -25.25 3.42
CA LYS A 76 6.71 -25.14 3.57
C LYS A 76 7.10 -23.68 3.81
N LYS A 77 8.29 -23.50 4.40
CA LYS A 77 8.82 -22.17 4.67
C LYS A 77 9.39 -21.57 3.38
N TYR A 78 8.80 -20.49 2.90
CA TYR A 78 9.37 -19.61 1.90
C TYR A 78 10.64 -18.95 2.45
N ARG A 79 11.69 -18.92 1.60
CA ARG A 79 13.02 -18.35 1.90
C ARG A 79 13.57 -17.51 0.74
N GLY A 80 12.71 -17.14 -0.21
CA GLY A 80 13.13 -16.53 -1.47
C GLY A 80 13.43 -15.03 -1.38
N GLY A 81 13.24 -14.38 -0.23
CA GLY A 81 13.40 -12.93 -0.08
C GLY A 81 12.22 -12.14 -0.64
N TYR A 82 12.36 -10.83 -0.73
CA TYR A 82 11.39 -9.98 -1.42
C TYR A 82 11.38 -10.21 -2.95
N ASP A 83 10.31 -10.81 -3.49
CA ASP A 83 10.16 -11.01 -4.94
C ASP A 83 8.70 -10.84 -5.39
N ILE A 84 8.39 -9.67 -5.96
CA ILE A 84 7.03 -9.33 -6.41
C ILE A 84 6.58 -10.12 -7.65
N THR A 85 7.48 -10.79 -8.36
CA THR A 85 7.15 -11.61 -9.54
C THR A 85 6.76 -13.04 -9.13
N ASN A 86 7.19 -13.47 -7.96
CA ASN A 86 7.00 -14.83 -7.46
C ASN A 86 5.64 -15.01 -6.77
N LYS A 87 4.86 -16.01 -7.20
CA LYS A 87 3.56 -16.34 -6.60
C LYS A 87 3.68 -16.82 -5.14
N HIS A 88 4.77 -17.51 -4.80
CA HIS A 88 5.06 -18.02 -3.45
C HIS A 88 5.36 -16.89 -2.46
N TYR A 89 5.97 -15.78 -2.93
CA TYR A 89 6.13 -14.57 -2.13
C TYR A 89 4.77 -13.97 -1.77
N TRP A 90 3.88 -13.77 -2.76
CA TRP A 90 2.54 -13.23 -2.51
C TRP A 90 1.72 -14.11 -1.59
N SER A 91 1.75 -15.43 -1.80
CA SER A 91 1.01 -16.37 -0.95
C SER A 91 1.49 -16.34 0.49
N SER A 92 2.80 -16.46 0.71
CA SER A 92 3.38 -16.45 2.06
C SER A 92 3.19 -15.12 2.78
N THR A 93 3.27 -14.00 2.05
CA THR A 93 3.08 -12.66 2.63
C THR A 93 1.62 -12.44 3.01
N ILE A 94 0.65 -12.76 2.14
CA ILE A 94 -0.78 -12.65 2.46
C ILE A 94 -1.16 -13.56 3.64
N PHE A 95 -0.56 -14.75 3.71
CA PHE A 95 -0.82 -15.72 4.77
C PHE A 95 -0.40 -15.23 6.16
N THR A 96 0.49 -14.25 6.29
CA THR A 96 0.82 -13.66 7.59
C THR A 96 -0.40 -13.12 8.34
N GLY A 97 -1.42 -12.64 7.61
CA GLY A 97 -2.68 -12.16 8.17
C GLY A 97 -3.62 -13.24 8.71
N ILE A 98 -3.23 -14.53 8.67
CA ILE A 98 -4.09 -15.67 9.01
C ILE A 98 -4.80 -15.53 10.36
N TYR A 99 -4.13 -15.00 11.38
CA TYR A 99 -4.71 -14.85 12.71
C TYR A 99 -5.97 -13.95 12.70
N GLY A 100 -5.94 -12.86 11.92
CA GLY A 100 -7.10 -11.99 11.76
C GLY A 100 -8.22 -12.65 10.95
N TYR A 101 -7.86 -13.36 9.88
CA TYR A 101 -8.83 -14.05 9.03
C TYR A 101 -9.54 -15.20 9.75
N CYS A 102 -8.78 -16.02 10.49
CA CYS A 102 -9.32 -17.11 11.30
C CYS A 102 -10.20 -16.58 12.44
N ALA A 103 -9.80 -15.51 13.12
CA ALA A 103 -10.63 -14.89 14.15
C ALA A 103 -11.96 -14.36 13.58
N GLY A 104 -11.93 -13.71 12.43
CA GLY A 104 -13.13 -13.24 11.72
C GLY A 104 -14.06 -14.38 11.31
N LEU A 105 -13.49 -15.46 10.74
CA LEU A 105 -14.25 -16.65 10.34
C LEU A 105 -14.89 -17.36 11.54
N LEU A 106 -14.13 -17.53 12.63
CA LEU A 106 -14.63 -18.15 13.86
C LEU A 106 -15.77 -17.31 14.47
N TRP A 107 -15.62 -15.99 14.48
CA TRP A 107 -16.66 -15.08 14.95
C TRP A 107 -17.93 -15.14 14.08
N LEU A 108 -17.75 -15.28 12.77
CA LEU A 108 -18.84 -15.46 11.81
C LEU A 108 -19.58 -16.80 12.02
N LEU A 109 -18.86 -17.89 12.25
CA LEU A 109 -19.47 -19.20 12.55
C LEU A 109 -20.18 -19.19 13.90
N CYS A 110 -19.56 -18.64 14.94
CA CYS A 110 -20.15 -18.57 16.26
C CYS A 110 -21.46 -17.76 16.28
N GLY A 111 -21.48 -16.61 15.59
CA GLY A 111 -22.68 -15.78 15.53
C GLY A 111 -23.80 -16.38 14.67
N THR A 112 -23.47 -17.01 13.55
CA THR A 112 -24.48 -17.67 12.71
C THR A 112 -25.10 -18.88 13.39
N LEU A 113 -24.31 -19.72 14.07
CA LEU A 113 -24.81 -20.84 14.87
C LEU A 113 -25.70 -20.36 16.02
N TYR A 114 -25.27 -19.33 16.75
CA TYR A 114 -26.06 -18.77 17.86
C TYR A 114 -27.36 -18.11 17.37
N GLY A 115 -27.29 -17.32 16.29
CA GLY A 115 -28.46 -16.71 15.66
C GLY A 115 -29.44 -17.75 15.12
N GLY A 116 -28.93 -18.80 14.46
CA GLY A 116 -29.71 -19.94 13.98
C GLY A 116 -30.39 -20.70 15.11
N PHE A 117 -29.69 -20.95 16.22
CA PHE A 117 -30.26 -21.56 17.43
C PHE A 117 -31.39 -20.72 18.03
N LEU A 118 -31.22 -19.40 18.12
CA LEU A 118 -32.27 -18.49 18.59
C LEU A 118 -33.49 -18.47 17.65
N LEU A 119 -33.27 -18.49 16.34
CA LEU A 119 -34.35 -18.53 15.36
C LEU A 119 -35.11 -19.87 15.41
N ALA A 120 -34.38 -20.98 15.47
CA ALA A 120 -34.94 -22.32 15.55
C ALA A 120 -35.75 -22.52 16.85
N THR A 121 -35.25 -22.03 17.99
CA THR A 121 -36.02 -22.06 19.24
C THR A 121 -37.25 -21.15 19.19
N ALA A 122 -37.19 -19.99 18.53
CA ALA A 122 -38.36 -19.14 18.32
C ALA A 122 -39.43 -19.79 17.42
N PHE A 123 -39.03 -20.53 16.37
CA PHE A 123 -39.95 -21.23 15.46
C PHE A 123 -40.46 -22.57 16.04
N CYS A 124 -39.60 -23.39 16.66
CA CYS A 124 -39.96 -24.69 17.21
C CYS A 124 -40.69 -24.60 18.58
N CYS A 125 -40.45 -23.56 19.38
CA CYS A 125 -41.14 -23.38 20.67
C CYS A 125 -42.45 -22.59 20.57
N ARG A 126 -42.91 -22.20 19.37
CA ARG A 126 -44.25 -21.62 19.19
C ARG A 126 -45.39 -22.59 19.60
N SER A 127 -45.10 -23.90 19.68
CA SER A 127 -46.06 -24.95 20.09
C SER A 127 -45.81 -25.60 21.47
N ARG A 128 -44.88 -25.12 22.31
CA ARG A 128 -44.75 -25.63 23.70
C ARG A 128 -44.73 -24.50 24.72
N LYS A 129 -45.93 -24.00 25.06
CA LYS A 129 -46.16 -23.37 26.37
C LYS A 129 -46.18 -24.47 27.43
N ILE A 130 -45.00 -24.90 27.90
CA ILE A 130 -44.90 -25.71 29.12
C ILE A 130 -44.27 -24.85 30.20
N GLY A 131 -45.10 -24.55 31.20
CA GLY A 131 -44.74 -23.77 32.36
C GLY A 131 -43.62 -24.46 33.13
N LYS A 132 -42.45 -23.83 33.16
CA LYS A 132 -41.47 -24.06 34.22
C LYS A 132 -41.46 -22.81 35.09
N LEU A 133 -42.12 -22.93 36.25
CA LEU A 133 -42.08 -21.94 37.32
C LEU A 133 -40.66 -21.92 37.90
N ARG A 134 -39.79 -21.05 37.37
CA ARG A 134 -38.49 -20.78 38.00
C ARG A 134 -38.70 -19.73 39.08
N LYS A 135 -38.48 -20.12 40.34
CA LYS A 135 -38.56 -19.24 41.51
C LYS A 135 -37.74 -17.96 41.30
N ARG A 136 -38.35 -16.80 41.56
CA ARG A 136 -37.69 -15.50 41.61
C ARG A 136 -36.58 -15.53 42.67
N LEU A 137 -35.35 -15.23 42.28
CA LEU A 137 -34.39 -14.62 43.20
C LEU A 137 -34.49 -13.10 43.02
N PRO A 138 -34.69 -12.31 44.08
CA PRO A 138 -34.70 -10.86 43.99
C PRO A 138 -33.25 -10.37 43.98
N TYR A 139 -32.57 -10.46 42.84
CA TYR A 139 -31.27 -9.84 42.68
C TYR A 139 -31.45 -8.42 42.13
N LYS A 140 -31.77 -7.48 43.02
CA LYS A 140 -31.95 -6.05 42.72
C LYS A 140 -30.65 -5.24 42.83
N GLN A 141 -29.48 -5.89 42.67
CA GLN A 141 -28.17 -5.28 42.96
C GLN A 141 -27.15 -5.57 41.85
N CYS A 142 -27.24 -4.92 40.68
CA CYS A 142 -26.10 -4.60 39.77
C CYS A 142 -26.56 -4.08 38.38
N CYS A 143 -27.50 -3.14 38.29
CA CYS A 143 -27.78 -2.49 37.00
C CYS A 143 -26.76 -1.40 36.63
N LEU A 144 -26.00 -0.86 37.60
CA LEU A 144 -25.00 0.19 37.35
C LEU A 144 -23.73 -0.34 36.66
N THR A 145 -23.25 -1.52 37.06
CA THR A 145 -22.03 -2.13 36.53
C THR A 145 -22.05 -2.41 35.02
N PRO A 146 -23.10 -3.03 34.42
CA PRO A 146 -23.13 -3.27 32.98
C PRO A 146 -23.26 -1.97 32.16
N ILE A 147 -24.01 -0.98 32.68
CA ILE A 147 -24.14 0.33 32.00
C ILE A 147 -22.79 1.05 31.98
N LEU A 148 -22.08 1.10 33.12
CA LEU A 148 -20.74 1.68 33.20
C LEU A 148 -19.77 0.98 32.23
N LEU A 149 -19.81 -0.36 32.19
CA LEU A 149 -18.97 -1.16 31.31
C LEU A 149 -19.24 -0.88 29.83
N VAL A 150 -20.52 -0.82 29.44
CA VAL A 150 -20.92 -0.46 28.07
C VAL A 150 -20.43 0.94 27.72
N THR A 151 -20.62 1.93 28.59
CA THR A 151 -20.15 3.31 28.34
C THR A 151 -18.63 3.40 28.20
N LEU A 152 -17.88 2.64 28.99
CA LEU A 152 -16.41 2.59 28.88
C LEU A 152 -15.99 2.02 27.52
N PHE A 153 -16.53 0.86 27.15
CA PHE A 153 -16.16 0.23 25.89
C PHE A 153 -16.63 1.00 24.66
N THR A 154 -17.74 1.74 24.73
CA THR A 154 -18.17 2.60 23.61
C THR A 154 -17.23 3.79 23.45
N ILE A 155 -16.75 4.42 24.53
CA ILE A 155 -15.71 5.46 24.47
C ILE A 155 -14.43 4.89 23.85
N LEU A 156 -14.00 3.70 24.28
CA LEU A 156 -12.84 3.03 23.71
C LEU A 156 -13.03 2.73 22.21
N ALA A 157 -14.21 2.25 21.79
CA ALA A 157 -14.52 2.01 20.39
C ALA A 157 -14.49 3.31 19.56
N ILE A 158 -14.98 4.42 20.09
CA ILE A 158 -14.93 5.74 19.44
C ILE A 158 -13.47 6.18 19.25
N THR A 159 -12.66 6.11 20.32
CA THR A 159 -11.24 6.51 20.25
C THR A 159 -10.45 5.62 19.28
N ALA A 160 -10.65 4.31 19.31
CA ALA A 160 -10.00 3.36 18.40
C ALA A 160 -10.43 3.59 16.94
N SER A 161 -11.72 3.87 16.68
CA SER A 161 -12.22 4.20 15.35
C SER A 161 -11.58 5.48 14.80
N GLY A 162 -11.47 6.53 15.62
CA GLY A 162 -10.79 7.77 15.25
C GLY A 162 -9.31 7.53 14.89
N LEU A 163 -8.63 6.67 15.66
CA LEU A 163 -7.24 6.30 15.42
C LEU A 163 -7.07 5.54 14.10
N VAL A 164 -7.95 4.57 13.83
CA VAL A 164 -7.96 3.81 12.56
C VAL A 164 -8.17 4.75 11.37
N LEU A 165 -9.14 5.66 11.43
CA LEU A 165 -9.43 6.60 10.34
C LEU A 165 -8.25 7.55 10.07
N GLY A 166 -7.69 8.15 11.13
CA GLY A 166 -6.54 9.05 11.02
C GLY A 166 -5.30 8.35 10.49
N ALA A 167 -4.99 7.15 11.00
CA ALA A 167 -3.85 6.36 10.56
C ALA A 167 -4.02 5.85 9.11
N ASN A 168 -5.23 5.43 8.73
CA ASN A 168 -5.53 4.95 7.37
C ASN A 168 -5.36 6.05 6.32
N ALA A 169 -5.85 7.27 6.60
CA ALA A 169 -5.66 8.42 5.72
C ALA A 169 -4.16 8.77 5.54
N ARG A 170 -3.38 8.73 6.63
CA ARG A 170 -1.93 8.97 6.57
C ARG A 170 -1.20 7.86 5.82
N PHE A 171 -1.55 6.60 6.05
CA PHE A 171 -1.01 5.45 5.31
C PHE A 171 -1.29 5.59 3.80
N HIS A 172 -2.54 5.82 3.41
CA HIS A 172 -2.94 5.98 2.01
C HIS A 172 -2.16 7.10 1.32
N SER A 173 -2.04 8.26 1.97
CA SER A 173 -1.26 9.39 1.45
C SER A 173 0.21 9.03 1.25
N ARG A 174 0.86 8.40 2.23
CA ARG A 174 2.29 8.02 2.14
C ARG A 174 2.53 6.94 1.09
N ALA A 175 1.68 5.91 1.03
CA ALA A 175 1.77 4.87 0.01
C ALA A 175 1.62 5.45 -1.40
N LYS A 176 0.69 6.39 -1.60
CA LYS A 176 0.51 7.08 -2.87
C LYS A 176 1.73 7.92 -3.27
N THR A 177 2.39 8.59 -2.32
CA THR A 177 3.63 9.33 -2.62
C THR A 177 4.75 8.39 -3.06
N VAL A 178 4.94 7.25 -2.39
CA VAL A 178 5.95 6.25 -2.79
C VAL A 178 5.69 5.75 -4.22
N VAL A 179 4.45 5.40 -4.53
CA VAL A 179 4.07 4.98 -5.90
C VAL A 179 4.29 6.12 -6.90
N ASN A 180 4.05 7.38 -6.54
CA ASN A 180 4.33 8.51 -7.42
C ASN A 180 5.81 8.67 -7.73
N ILE A 181 6.69 8.55 -6.73
CA ILE A 181 8.14 8.64 -6.92
C ILE A 181 8.58 7.58 -7.92
N ILE A 182 8.25 6.31 -7.70
CA ILE A 182 8.64 5.18 -8.58
C ILE A 182 8.13 5.40 -10.02
N MET A 183 6.88 5.86 -10.17
CA MET A 183 6.31 6.10 -11.50
C MET A 183 6.91 7.31 -12.21
N ASN A 184 7.32 8.34 -11.47
CA ASN A 184 8.02 9.49 -12.03
C ASN A 184 9.40 9.08 -12.49
N THR A 185 10.15 8.31 -11.70
CA THR A 185 11.46 7.75 -12.08
C THR A 185 11.37 6.90 -13.35
N ALA A 186 10.34 6.07 -13.48
CA ALA A 186 10.12 5.28 -14.70
C ALA A 186 9.82 6.17 -15.93
N ASN A 187 9.01 7.22 -15.77
CA ASN A 187 8.72 8.15 -16.86
C ASN A 187 9.96 8.97 -17.27
N GLU A 188 10.75 9.42 -16.30
CA GLU A 188 11.99 10.17 -16.52
C GLU A 188 13.03 9.31 -17.25
N ALA A 189 13.14 8.03 -16.91
CA ALA A 189 13.97 7.07 -17.64
C ALA A 189 13.50 6.91 -19.09
N SER A 190 12.18 6.74 -19.33
CA SER A 190 11.63 6.68 -20.69
C SER A 190 11.87 7.97 -21.48
N GLU A 191 11.69 9.14 -20.87
CA GLU A 191 11.94 10.45 -21.49
C GLU A 191 13.40 10.63 -21.86
N THR A 192 14.31 10.22 -20.98
CA THR A 192 15.75 10.23 -21.22
C THR A 192 16.13 9.33 -22.41
N ILE A 193 15.52 8.14 -22.51
CA ILE A 193 15.71 7.27 -23.67
C ILE A 193 15.14 7.94 -24.94
N TYR A 194 13.99 8.61 -24.87
CA TYR A 194 13.45 9.33 -26.03
C TYR A 194 14.37 10.46 -26.49
N ASN A 195 14.91 11.26 -25.58
CA ASN A 195 15.88 12.32 -25.91
C ASN A 195 17.15 11.74 -26.55
N THR A 196 17.63 10.61 -26.02
CA THR A 196 18.79 9.88 -26.57
C THR A 196 18.51 9.35 -27.98
N THR A 197 17.37 8.69 -28.18
CA THR A 197 16.97 8.17 -29.50
C THR A 197 16.68 9.28 -30.52
N GLY A 198 16.22 10.44 -30.05
CA GLY A 198 16.09 11.66 -30.83
C GLY A 198 17.45 12.16 -31.31
N ALA A 199 18.42 12.29 -30.40
CA ALA A 199 19.78 12.65 -30.76
C ALA A 199 20.41 11.68 -31.78
N MET A 200 20.21 10.37 -31.61
CA MET A 200 20.67 9.38 -32.59
C MET A 200 20.06 9.58 -33.99
N LYS A 201 18.76 9.91 -34.06
CA LYS A 201 18.08 10.20 -35.34
C LYS A 201 18.57 11.49 -35.97
N ASP A 202 18.81 12.53 -35.16
CA ASP A 202 19.34 13.79 -35.66
C ASP A 202 20.74 13.61 -36.27
N ILE A 203 21.61 12.82 -35.62
CA ILE A 203 22.92 12.44 -36.15
C ILE A 203 22.76 11.74 -37.51
N THR A 204 21.91 10.71 -37.59
CA THR A 204 21.61 10.00 -38.85
C THR A 204 21.14 10.96 -39.96
N ASN A 205 20.21 11.86 -39.64
CA ASN A 205 19.63 12.79 -40.61
C ASN A 205 20.65 13.84 -41.09
N ASN A 206 21.45 14.39 -40.16
CA ASN A 206 22.47 15.38 -40.47
C ASN A 206 23.61 14.77 -41.31
N LEU A 207 24.11 13.58 -40.95
CA LEU A 207 25.19 12.91 -41.70
C LEU A 207 24.72 12.31 -43.03
N GLY A 208 23.46 11.88 -43.13
CA GLY A 208 22.88 11.41 -44.38
C GLY A 208 22.86 12.49 -45.47
N ALA A 209 22.80 13.77 -45.09
CA ALA A 209 22.90 14.91 -46.01
C ALA A 209 24.35 15.23 -46.43
N ALA A 210 25.37 14.63 -45.80
CA ALA A 210 26.78 14.97 -45.95
C ALA A 210 27.66 13.78 -46.46
N GLU A 211 27.07 12.84 -47.21
CA GLU A 211 27.75 11.62 -47.72
C GLU A 211 28.32 10.69 -46.62
N GLY A 212 27.64 10.58 -45.47
CA GLY A 212 28.04 9.67 -44.39
C GLY A 212 27.91 8.17 -44.74
N SER A 213 28.77 7.34 -44.14
CA SER A 213 28.77 5.85 -44.23
C SER A 213 27.38 5.26 -43.95
N SER A 214 26.85 4.49 -44.91
CA SER A 214 25.53 3.84 -44.84
C SER A 214 25.38 2.91 -43.63
N ASP A 215 26.47 2.29 -43.20
CA ASP A 215 26.44 1.20 -42.21
C ASP A 215 26.27 1.75 -40.79
N ALA A 216 26.97 2.85 -40.45
CA ALA A 216 26.81 3.53 -39.17
C ALA A 216 25.41 4.14 -39.02
N SER A 217 24.91 4.74 -40.10
CA SER A 217 23.55 5.32 -40.16
C SER A 217 22.46 4.26 -39.99
N GLY A 218 22.63 3.09 -40.62
CA GLY A 218 21.75 1.94 -40.46
C GLY A 218 21.75 1.39 -39.02
N PHE A 219 22.93 1.29 -38.39
CA PHE A 219 23.06 0.84 -37.00
C PHE A 219 22.40 1.80 -36.00
N LEU A 220 22.63 3.11 -36.14
CA LEU A 220 22.01 4.13 -35.29
C LEU A 220 20.49 4.14 -35.43
N THR A 221 19.98 4.01 -36.66
CA THR A 221 18.54 3.96 -36.92
C THR A 221 17.90 2.73 -36.28
N SER A 222 18.48 1.55 -36.48
CA SER A 222 17.98 0.31 -35.88
C SER A 222 18.04 0.33 -34.35
N THR A 223 19.13 0.87 -33.78
CA THR A 223 19.30 0.98 -32.33
C THR A 223 18.31 1.97 -31.72
N SER A 224 18.14 3.14 -32.35
CA SER A 224 17.17 4.15 -31.95
C SER A 224 15.73 3.59 -31.97
N GLU A 225 15.37 2.81 -32.98
CA GLU A 225 14.04 2.16 -33.05
C GLU A 225 13.84 1.14 -31.92
N LYS A 226 14.81 0.26 -31.68
CA LYS A 226 14.75 -0.74 -30.60
C LYS A 226 14.62 -0.08 -29.21
N LEU A 227 15.40 0.96 -28.95
CA LEU A 227 15.34 1.71 -27.70
C LEU A 227 14.01 2.45 -27.54
N ASN A 228 13.47 3.02 -28.62
CA ASN A 228 12.17 3.70 -28.63
C ASN A 228 11.01 2.73 -28.30
N VAL A 229 11.07 1.49 -28.82
CA VAL A 229 10.12 0.42 -28.46
C VAL A 229 10.23 0.07 -26.98
N LYS A 230 11.46 -0.06 -26.44
CA LYS A 230 11.68 -0.36 -25.02
C LYS A 230 11.23 0.77 -24.09
N ALA A 231 11.50 2.03 -24.44
CA ALA A 231 11.01 3.18 -23.69
C ALA A 231 9.48 3.23 -23.64
N ALA A 232 8.81 2.92 -24.76
CA ALA A 232 7.36 2.85 -24.84
C ALA A 232 6.79 1.71 -24.00
N GLU A 233 7.46 0.55 -23.97
CA GLU A 233 7.11 -0.59 -23.13
C GLU A 233 7.19 -0.22 -21.64
N ILE A 234 8.32 0.37 -21.19
CA ILE A 234 8.51 0.86 -19.82
C ILE A 234 7.41 1.84 -19.42
N GLN A 235 7.16 2.87 -20.25
CA GLN A 235 6.15 3.89 -19.98
C GLN A 235 4.74 3.28 -19.89
N ARG A 236 4.41 2.38 -20.81
CA ARG A 236 3.11 1.70 -20.86
C ARG A 236 2.91 0.81 -19.64
N GLU A 237 3.91 0.03 -19.28
CA GLU A 237 3.85 -0.86 -18.12
C GLU A 237 3.80 -0.08 -16.81
N ALA A 238 4.63 0.94 -16.65
CA ALA A 238 4.58 1.86 -15.51
C ALA A 238 3.18 2.49 -15.38
N LYS A 239 2.61 3.04 -16.46
CA LYS A 239 1.26 3.64 -16.44
C LYS A 239 0.17 2.62 -16.08
N LYS A 240 0.25 1.40 -16.61
CA LYS A 240 -0.69 0.32 -16.30
C LYS A 240 -0.59 -0.08 -14.81
N ASN A 241 0.62 -0.30 -14.32
CA ASN A 241 0.88 -0.69 -12.93
C ASN A 241 0.48 0.43 -11.96
N ARG A 242 0.77 1.70 -12.28
CA ARG A 242 0.29 2.88 -11.55
C ARG A 242 -1.22 2.85 -11.36
N HIS A 243 -1.96 2.61 -12.45
CA HIS A 243 -3.42 2.60 -12.40
C HIS A 243 -3.96 1.48 -11.51
N LEU A 244 -3.41 0.27 -11.65
CA LEU A 244 -3.81 -0.88 -10.83
C LEU A 244 -3.52 -0.64 -9.34
N ILE A 245 -2.36 -0.09 -9.01
CA ILE A 245 -1.94 0.19 -7.63
C ILE A 245 -2.76 1.35 -7.03
N ASP A 246 -2.95 2.48 -7.73
CA ASP A 246 -3.79 3.59 -7.22
C ASP A 246 -5.23 3.12 -7.00
N LYS A 247 -5.77 2.30 -7.91
CA LYS A 247 -7.10 1.71 -7.77
C LYS A 247 -7.17 0.80 -6.54
N GLY A 248 -6.18 -0.07 -6.33
CA GLY A 248 -6.11 -0.94 -5.16
C GLY A 248 -6.02 -0.17 -3.84
N LEU A 249 -5.10 0.79 -3.74
CA LEU A 249 -4.94 1.65 -2.55
C LEU A 249 -6.21 2.46 -2.25
N ARG A 250 -6.89 2.96 -3.29
CA ARG A 250 -8.16 3.68 -3.16
C ARG A 250 -9.28 2.78 -2.67
N ILE A 251 -9.41 1.57 -3.21
CA ILE A 251 -10.42 0.59 -2.78
C ILE A 251 -10.22 0.26 -1.30
N VAL A 252 -9.00 -0.08 -0.89
CA VAL A 252 -8.67 -0.39 0.52
C VAL A 252 -9.00 0.80 1.43
N TYR A 253 -8.61 2.01 1.03
CA TYR A 253 -8.90 3.23 1.80
C TYR A 253 -10.41 3.48 1.96
N ILE A 254 -11.17 3.42 0.87
CA ILE A 254 -12.63 3.67 0.88
C ILE A 254 -13.35 2.61 1.71
N ILE A 255 -13.12 1.32 1.43
CA ILE A 255 -13.85 0.25 2.12
C ILE A 255 -13.53 0.24 3.61
N THR A 256 -12.27 0.45 4.00
CA THR A 256 -11.90 0.56 5.43
C THR A 256 -12.61 1.75 6.07
N THR A 257 -12.55 2.93 5.43
CA THR A 257 -13.16 4.16 5.97
C THR A 257 -14.67 4.03 6.12
N VAL A 258 -15.35 3.48 5.12
CA VAL A 258 -16.79 3.22 5.15
C VAL A 258 -17.13 2.24 6.27
N THR A 259 -16.42 1.11 6.36
CA THR A 259 -16.68 0.09 7.38
C THR A 259 -16.56 0.65 8.80
N ILE A 260 -15.50 1.42 9.06
CA ILE A 260 -15.25 2.00 10.39
C ILE A 260 -16.25 3.12 10.70
N SER A 261 -16.64 3.92 9.72
CA SER A 261 -17.68 4.93 9.89
C SER A 261 -19.04 4.30 10.21
N PHE A 262 -19.42 3.23 9.49
CA PHE A 262 -20.64 2.47 9.79
C PHE A 262 -20.56 1.79 11.16
N ASN A 263 -19.39 1.26 11.55
CA ASN A 263 -19.18 0.68 12.87
C ASN A 263 -19.39 1.71 13.98
N LEU A 264 -18.80 2.89 13.84
CA LEU A 264 -18.94 4.01 14.77
C LEU A 264 -20.41 4.41 14.95
N VAL A 265 -21.13 4.62 13.84
CA VAL A 265 -22.57 4.96 13.86
C VAL A 265 -23.39 3.85 14.50
N ALA A 266 -23.13 2.59 14.15
CA ALA A 266 -23.85 1.44 14.69
C ALA A 266 -23.66 1.29 16.20
N VAL A 267 -22.45 1.51 16.73
CA VAL A 267 -22.15 1.43 18.17
C VAL A 267 -22.87 2.54 18.95
N ILE A 268 -22.87 3.76 18.42
CA ILE A 268 -23.57 4.88 19.04
C ILE A 268 -25.08 4.62 19.03
N ALA A 269 -25.64 4.21 17.89
CA ALA A 269 -27.06 3.88 17.75
C ALA A 269 -27.47 2.71 18.64
N LEU A 270 -26.63 1.68 18.77
CA LEU A 270 -26.86 0.54 19.67
C LEU A 270 -26.91 1.01 21.13
N SER A 271 -26.02 1.92 21.53
CA SER A 271 -25.97 2.48 22.88
C SER A 271 -27.20 3.31 23.23
N VAL A 272 -27.67 4.15 22.29
CA VAL A 272 -28.87 4.98 22.46
C VAL A 272 -30.14 4.12 22.44
N SER A 273 -30.26 3.20 21.48
CA SER A 273 -31.46 2.36 21.32
C SER A 273 -31.66 1.38 22.47
N GLY A 274 -30.58 0.86 23.07
CA GLY A 274 -30.64 0.08 24.30
C GLY A 274 -31.14 0.88 25.50
N SER A 275 -30.85 2.18 25.55
CA SER A 275 -31.39 3.07 26.58
C SER A 275 -32.88 3.38 26.35
N MET A 276 -33.31 3.52 25.09
CA MET A 276 -34.69 3.86 24.72
C MET A 276 -35.66 2.67 24.61
N ARG A 277 -35.23 1.43 24.91
CA ARG A 277 -36.02 0.18 24.90
C ARG A 277 -36.70 -0.17 23.55
N PHE A 278 -36.19 0.30 22.42
CA PHE A 278 -36.69 -0.09 21.09
C PHE A 278 -36.21 -1.50 20.70
N ARG A 279 -36.94 -2.52 21.14
CA ARG A 279 -36.54 -3.93 21.03
C ARG A 279 -36.16 -4.38 19.61
N ARG A 280 -36.95 -4.02 18.59
CA ARG A 280 -36.67 -4.41 17.19
C ARG A 280 -35.39 -3.76 16.66
N ALA A 281 -35.20 -2.47 16.91
CA ALA A 281 -34.02 -1.73 16.48
C ALA A 281 -32.75 -2.28 17.15
N LEU A 282 -32.82 -2.59 18.45
CA LEU A 282 -31.71 -3.17 19.21
C LEU A 282 -31.22 -4.49 18.60
N TYR A 283 -32.11 -5.42 18.26
CA TYR A 283 -31.71 -6.67 17.59
C TYR A 283 -31.08 -6.43 16.22
N LEU A 284 -31.60 -5.49 15.43
CA LEU A 284 -31.03 -5.14 14.12
C LEU A 284 -29.61 -4.55 14.27
N PHE A 285 -29.40 -3.65 15.22
CA PHE A 285 -28.08 -3.06 15.48
C PHE A 285 -27.08 -4.07 16.04
N ILE A 286 -27.52 -5.05 16.84
CA ILE A 286 -26.68 -6.16 17.29
C ILE A 286 -26.21 -7.00 16.09
N ILE A 287 -27.10 -7.36 15.17
CA ILE A 287 -26.75 -8.12 13.96
C ILE A 287 -25.78 -7.32 13.08
N LEU A 288 -26.03 -6.01 12.92
CA LEU A 288 -25.16 -5.12 12.16
C LEU A 288 -23.77 -4.96 12.81
N CYS A 289 -23.70 -4.75 14.12
CA CYS A 289 -22.43 -4.64 14.84
C CYS A 289 -21.66 -5.96 14.77
N TRP A 290 -22.35 -7.09 14.85
CA TRP A 290 -21.75 -8.40 14.70
C TRP A 290 -21.10 -8.59 13.32
N SER A 291 -21.80 -8.25 12.23
CA SER A 291 -21.24 -8.37 10.87
C SER A 291 -20.08 -7.39 10.63
N LEU A 292 -20.19 -6.16 11.12
CA LEU A 292 -19.10 -5.18 11.05
C LEU A 292 -17.87 -5.62 11.87
N THR A 293 -18.07 -6.35 12.96
CA THR A 293 -16.96 -6.94 13.75
C THR A 293 -16.20 -7.99 12.94
N VAL A 294 -16.89 -8.82 12.15
CA VAL A 294 -16.23 -9.75 11.21
C VAL A 294 -15.34 -8.98 10.24
N LEU A 295 -15.86 -7.90 9.65
CA LEU A 295 -15.08 -7.07 8.72
C LEU A 295 -13.86 -6.43 9.40
N CYS A 296 -13.97 -5.98 10.66
CA CYS A 296 -12.84 -5.43 11.41
C CYS A 296 -11.73 -6.48 11.61
N TRP A 297 -12.07 -7.74 11.91
CA TRP A 297 -11.11 -8.83 11.98
C TRP A 297 -10.41 -9.12 10.66
N LEU A 298 -11.17 -9.12 9.55
CA LEU A 298 -10.60 -9.29 8.21
C LEU A 298 -9.65 -8.13 7.86
N PHE A 299 -10.04 -6.88 8.15
CA PHE A 299 -9.15 -5.73 7.94
C PHE A 299 -7.91 -5.79 8.83
N SER A 300 -8.02 -6.26 10.08
CA SER A 300 -6.86 -6.48 10.94
C SER A 300 -5.85 -7.45 10.28
N GLY A 301 -6.32 -8.57 9.72
CA GLY A 301 -5.45 -9.49 8.97
C GLY A 301 -4.80 -8.83 7.74
N MET A 302 -5.58 -8.08 6.97
CA MET A 302 -5.09 -7.37 5.78
C MET A 302 -4.05 -6.29 6.12
N TYR A 303 -4.26 -5.47 7.15
CA TYR A 303 -3.29 -4.44 7.56
C TYR A 303 -2.03 -5.05 8.18
N PHE A 304 -2.12 -6.23 8.79
CA PHE A 304 -0.93 -6.98 9.22
C PHE A 304 -0.08 -7.43 8.03
N PHE A 305 -0.74 -7.99 7.00
CA PHE A 305 -0.11 -8.31 5.73
C PHE A 305 0.58 -7.06 5.12
N LEU A 306 -0.11 -5.92 5.07
CA LEU A 306 0.46 -4.67 4.55
C LEU A 306 1.64 -4.16 5.38
N GLU A 307 1.66 -4.41 6.69
CA GLU A 307 2.80 -4.07 7.56
C GLU A 307 4.04 -4.89 7.19
N LYS A 308 3.88 -6.19 6.97
CA LYS A 308 4.96 -7.07 6.53
C LYS A 308 5.44 -6.73 5.14
N PHE A 309 4.52 -6.58 4.19
CA PHE A 309 4.85 -6.17 2.83
C PHE A 309 5.61 -4.84 2.79
N SER A 310 5.16 -3.84 3.56
CA SER A 310 5.83 -2.53 3.62
C SER A 310 7.21 -2.62 4.28
N SER A 311 7.36 -3.46 5.30
CA SER A 311 8.66 -3.69 5.94
C SER A 311 9.63 -4.35 4.96
N ASP A 312 9.21 -5.41 4.27
CA ASP A 312 10.05 -6.14 3.32
C ASP A 312 10.44 -5.24 2.15
N THR A 313 9.49 -4.43 1.63
CA THR A 313 9.78 -3.46 0.57
C THR A 313 10.86 -2.47 1.01
N CYS A 314 10.78 -1.95 2.23
CA CYS A 314 11.78 -1.00 2.75
C CYS A 314 13.14 -1.67 2.99
N THR A 315 13.18 -2.90 3.51
CA THR A 315 14.42 -3.67 3.67
C THR A 315 15.05 -3.97 2.31
N ALA A 316 14.25 -4.35 1.31
CA ALA A 316 14.75 -4.61 -0.04
C ALA A 316 15.31 -3.35 -0.71
N LEU A 317 14.68 -2.19 -0.50
CA LEU A 317 15.19 -0.88 -0.94
C LEU A 317 16.52 -0.52 -0.24
N GLU A 318 16.64 -0.79 1.06
CA GLU A 318 17.85 -0.54 1.85
C GLU A 318 19.01 -1.44 1.38
N ASN A 319 18.75 -2.74 1.22
CA ASN A 319 19.71 -3.70 0.68
C ASN A 319 20.19 -3.32 -0.73
N PHE A 320 19.30 -2.75 -1.56
CA PHE A 320 19.68 -2.25 -2.89
C PHE A 320 20.64 -1.06 -2.82
N GLN A 321 20.45 -0.15 -1.85
CA GLN A 321 21.37 0.98 -1.65
C GLN A 321 22.74 0.52 -1.17
N GLU A 322 22.80 -0.49 -0.30
CA GLU A 322 24.06 -1.04 0.19
C GLU A 322 24.81 -1.83 -0.88
N ASN A 323 24.10 -2.73 -1.60
CA ASN A 323 24.70 -3.63 -2.59
C ASN A 323 23.80 -3.76 -3.83
N PRO A 324 23.90 -2.87 -4.84
CA PRO A 324 23.00 -2.85 -6.00
C PRO A 324 23.07 -4.09 -6.91
N THR A 325 24.20 -4.81 -6.89
CA THR A 325 24.48 -5.97 -7.77
C THR A 325 24.05 -7.32 -7.17
N ASN A 326 23.94 -7.44 -5.85
CA ASN A 326 23.60 -8.70 -5.17
C ASN A 326 22.44 -8.51 -4.18
N ASN A 327 21.27 -8.15 -4.69
CA ASN A 327 20.06 -8.00 -3.89
C ASN A 327 18.82 -8.55 -4.61
N SER A 328 17.70 -8.57 -3.89
CA SER A 328 16.43 -9.10 -4.39
C SER A 328 15.74 -8.23 -5.45
N LEU A 329 16.13 -6.96 -5.58
CA LEU A 329 15.67 -6.02 -6.60
C LEU A 329 16.50 -6.06 -7.89
N SER A 330 17.69 -6.64 -7.89
CA SER A 330 18.57 -6.72 -9.08
C SER A 330 17.93 -7.50 -10.24
N SER A 331 17.04 -8.47 -9.95
CA SER A 331 16.27 -9.18 -10.98
C SER A 331 15.13 -8.35 -11.59
N ILE A 332 14.75 -7.26 -10.92
CA ILE A 332 13.63 -6.38 -11.31
C ILE A 332 14.16 -5.13 -12.01
N LEU A 333 15.33 -4.64 -11.60
CA LEU A 333 15.98 -3.45 -12.14
C LEU A 333 17.30 -3.83 -12.82
N PRO A 334 17.39 -3.72 -14.16
CA PRO A 334 18.59 -4.12 -14.90
C PRO A 334 19.72 -3.07 -14.82
N CYS A 335 19.98 -2.47 -13.65
CA CYS A 335 21.04 -1.46 -13.50
C CYS A 335 22.42 -2.00 -13.92
N ASP A 336 22.70 -3.30 -13.69
CA ASP A 336 23.98 -3.92 -14.06
C ASP A 336 24.16 -4.01 -15.58
N GLU A 337 23.09 -4.33 -16.32
CA GLU A 337 23.11 -4.34 -17.78
C GLU A 337 23.35 -2.94 -18.33
N VAL A 338 22.70 -1.92 -17.75
CA VAL A 338 22.88 -0.53 -18.21
C VAL A 338 24.26 0.01 -17.80
N LEU A 339 24.81 -0.38 -16.65
CA LEU A 339 26.17 -0.01 -16.21
C LEU A 339 27.25 -0.50 -17.19
N SER A 340 27.02 -1.62 -17.89
CA SER A 340 27.95 -2.09 -18.93
C SER A 340 28.12 -1.09 -20.08
N ALA A 341 27.13 -0.21 -20.31
CA ALA A 341 27.20 0.85 -21.32
C ALA A 341 28.08 2.04 -20.89
N LYS A 342 28.59 2.08 -19.65
CA LYS A 342 29.49 3.13 -19.17
C LYS A 342 30.79 3.22 -19.97
N SER A 343 31.34 2.10 -20.41
CA SER A 343 32.52 2.10 -21.27
C SER A 343 32.25 2.74 -22.63
N VAL A 344 31.05 2.51 -23.20
CA VAL A 344 30.63 3.12 -24.47
C VAL A 344 30.48 4.63 -24.30
N LEU A 345 29.85 5.08 -23.22
CA LEU A 345 29.71 6.52 -22.95
C LEU A 345 31.09 7.19 -22.74
N PHE A 346 32.03 6.49 -22.10
CA PHE A 346 33.41 6.94 -21.93
C PHE A 346 34.18 7.02 -23.26
N GLU A 347 34.01 6.05 -24.16
CA GLU A 347 34.60 6.12 -25.51
C GLU A 347 34.06 7.31 -26.31
N VAL A 348 32.77 7.63 -26.15
CA VAL A 348 32.14 8.80 -26.77
C VAL A 348 32.73 10.10 -26.22
N SER A 349 32.87 10.24 -24.90
CA SER A 349 33.45 11.45 -24.29
C SER A 349 34.92 11.65 -24.67
N ALA A 350 35.71 10.57 -24.65
CA ALA A 350 37.10 10.59 -25.10
C ALA A 350 37.21 10.93 -26.60
N GLY A 351 36.32 10.38 -27.42
CA GLY A 351 36.25 10.66 -28.86
C GLY A 351 35.97 12.12 -29.17
N ILE A 352 34.98 12.74 -28.51
CA ILE A 352 34.68 14.17 -28.67
C ILE A 352 35.84 15.03 -28.16
N TYR A 353 36.43 14.67 -27.02
CA TYR A 353 37.58 15.39 -26.47
C TYR A 353 38.75 15.43 -27.46
N ASN A 354 39.12 14.28 -28.02
CA ASN A 354 40.22 14.17 -28.97
C ASN A 354 39.93 14.93 -30.27
N LEU A 355 38.70 14.84 -30.78
CA LEU A 355 38.27 15.57 -31.98
C LEU A 355 38.40 17.09 -31.81
N VAL A 356 37.94 17.64 -30.68
CA VAL A 356 38.04 19.09 -30.41
C VAL A 356 39.50 19.51 -30.29
N ASN A 357 40.34 18.72 -29.64
CA ASN A 357 41.77 19.02 -29.52
C ASN A 357 42.47 18.99 -30.89
N GLU A 358 42.16 18.03 -31.75
CA GLU A 358 42.70 17.97 -33.11
C GLU A 358 42.32 19.19 -33.95
N VAL A 359 41.06 19.62 -33.86
CA VAL A 359 40.59 20.86 -34.50
C VAL A 359 41.37 22.08 -33.99
N ASN A 360 41.59 22.18 -32.68
CA ASN A 360 42.35 23.28 -32.08
C ASN A 360 43.83 23.29 -32.51
N VAL A 361 44.46 22.12 -32.65
CA VAL A 361 45.82 21.99 -33.20
C VAL A 361 45.87 22.52 -34.63
N ASN A 362 44.92 22.13 -35.48
CA ASN A 362 44.85 22.60 -36.87
C ASN A 362 44.56 24.11 -36.97
N ILE A 363 43.70 24.65 -36.10
CA ILE A 363 43.47 26.09 -35.98
C ILE A 363 44.78 26.81 -35.64
N SER A 364 45.56 26.32 -34.67
CA SER A 364 46.83 26.96 -34.29
C SER A 364 47.84 27.00 -35.45
N LEU A 365 47.91 25.93 -36.25
CA LEU A 365 48.78 25.84 -37.42
C LEU A 365 48.34 26.80 -38.54
N PHE A 366 47.02 26.93 -38.73
CA PHE A 366 46.46 27.87 -39.69
C PHE A 366 46.71 29.33 -39.30
N GLN A 367 46.56 29.68 -38.02
CA GLN A 367 46.86 31.04 -37.53
C GLN A 367 48.33 31.41 -37.76
N ALA A 368 49.25 30.47 -37.50
CA ALA A 368 50.69 30.67 -37.72
C ALA A 368 51.05 30.91 -39.20
N THR A 369 50.25 30.38 -40.13
CA THR A 369 50.51 30.49 -41.57
C THR A 369 49.80 31.69 -42.20
N SER A 370 48.61 32.05 -41.71
CA SER A 370 47.71 33.00 -42.36
C SER A 370 47.60 34.35 -41.65
N ASN A 371 48.28 34.56 -40.51
CA ASN A 371 48.19 35.78 -39.68
C ASN A 371 46.74 36.17 -39.30
N THR A 372 45.83 35.19 -39.22
CA THR A 372 44.43 35.39 -38.84
C THR A 372 44.21 35.07 -37.36
N ASN A 373 43.39 35.85 -36.66
CA ASN A 373 43.04 35.61 -35.25
C ASN A 373 41.73 34.80 -35.15
N LEU A 374 41.79 33.49 -35.39
CA LEU A 374 40.66 32.59 -35.07
C LEU A 374 40.60 32.30 -33.56
N ARG A 375 39.39 32.17 -33.02
CA ARG A 375 39.22 31.69 -31.64
C ARG A 375 39.24 30.17 -31.61
N TYR A 376 39.77 29.59 -30.54
CA TYR A 376 39.76 28.15 -30.31
C TYR A 376 38.36 27.64 -30.00
N VAL A 377 38.11 26.36 -30.32
CA VAL A 377 36.87 25.65 -29.97
C VAL A 377 36.97 25.18 -28.52
N CYS A 378 35.92 25.42 -27.74
CA CYS A 378 35.85 24.91 -26.38
C CYS A 378 35.67 23.39 -26.39
N ASN A 379 36.48 22.71 -25.59
CA ASN A 379 36.27 21.31 -25.25
C ASN A 379 35.33 21.20 -24.04
N PRO A 380 34.13 20.62 -24.18
CA PRO A 380 33.19 20.53 -23.08
C PRO A 380 33.51 19.37 -22.12
N PHE A 381 34.60 18.62 -22.35
CA PHE A 381 35.03 17.51 -21.49
C PHE A 381 36.36 17.84 -20.80
N SER A 382 36.53 17.33 -19.57
CA SER A 382 37.80 17.47 -18.83
C SER A 382 38.94 16.71 -19.51
N ALA A 383 40.18 17.08 -19.20
CA ALA A 383 41.35 16.34 -19.63
C ALA A 383 41.33 14.88 -19.09
N PRO A 384 42.09 13.96 -19.73
CA PRO A 384 42.25 12.59 -19.22
C PRO A 384 42.74 12.60 -17.77
N PRO A 385 42.35 11.59 -16.95
CA PRO A 385 41.74 10.32 -17.36
C PRO A 385 40.20 10.28 -17.33
N ASP A 386 39.53 11.24 -16.71
CA ASP A 386 38.12 11.09 -16.33
C ASP A 386 37.12 11.55 -17.40
N TYR A 387 37.51 12.43 -18.33
CA TYR A 387 36.67 12.98 -19.41
C TYR A 387 35.26 13.41 -18.95
N GLN A 388 35.17 14.09 -17.81
CA GLN A 388 33.90 14.53 -17.23
C GLN A 388 33.28 15.65 -18.06
N TYR A 389 31.97 15.61 -18.26
CA TYR A 389 31.24 16.63 -18.99
C TYR A 389 31.11 17.92 -18.15
N GLN A 390 31.71 19.01 -18.63
CA GLN A 390 31.81 20.30 -17.94
C GLN A 390 31.55 21.45 -18.94
N PRO A 391 30.32 21.58 -19.47
CA PRO A 391 30.00 22.59 -20.48
C PRO A 391 30.13 24.04 -19.97
N ASP A 392 30.06 24.23 -18.66
CA ASP A 392 30.15 25.55 -18.01
C ASP A 392 31.61 26.02 -17.82
N ASN A 393 32.58 25.13 -17.93
CA ASN A 393 34.00 25.46 -17.77
C ASN A 393 34.64 26.06 -19.04
N CYS A 394 33.84 26.32 -20.07
CA CYS A 394 34.29 26.97 -21.30
C CYS A 394 34.61 28.46 -21.08
N PRO A 395 35.86 28.91 -21.34
CA PRO A 395 36.23 30.32 -21.27
C PRO A 395 35.44 31.18 -22.28
N ALA A 396 35.14 32.44 -21.92
CA ALA A 396 34.33 33.34 -22.75
C ALA A 396 34.99 33.72 -24.09
N ASP A 397 36.30 33.51 -24.23
CA ASP A 397 37.10 33.74 -25.43
C ASP A 397 37.12 32.53 -26.38
N THR A 398 36.43 31.44 -26.06
CA THR A 398 36.35 30.22 -26.90
C THR A 398 35.01 30.09 -27.63
N ILE A 399 34.99 29.35 -28.74
CA ILE A 399 33.79 29.06 -29.54
C ILE A 399 33.16 27.76 -29.05
N ARG A 400 31.88 27.78 -28.67
CA ARG A 400 31.13 26.54 -28.35
C ARG A 400 30.80 25.80 -29.64
N ILE A 401 30.70 24.47 -29.57
CA ILE A 401 30.40 23.61 -30.73
C ILE A 401 29.11 24.06 -31.46
N ARG A 402 28.06 24.43 -30.71
CA ARG A 402 26.81 25.02 -31.22
C ARG A 402 26.99 26.25 -32.13
N ASP A 403 28.04 27.04 -31.88
CA ASP A 403 28.27 28.31 -32.54
C ASP A 403 29.27 28.22 -33.70
N ILE A 404 29.93 27.06 -33.90
CA ILE A 404 30.89 26.83 -35.00
C ILE A 404 30.27 27.19 -36.37
N PRO A 405 29.07 26.68 -36.74
CA PRO A 405 28.49 27.00 -38.05
C PRO A 405 28.20 28.50 -38.21
N LYS A 406 27.80 29.18 -37.13
CA LYS A 406 27.50 30.62 -37.15
C LYS A 406 28.75 31.45 -37.43
N VAL A 407 29.88 31.08 -36.83
CA VAL A 407 31.16 31.75 -37.06
C VAL A 407 31.66 31.46 -38.47
N LEU A 408 31.56 30.21 -38.90
CA LEU A 408 32.11 29.77 -40.18
C LEU A 408 31.34 30.33 -41.38
N LYS A 409 30.05 30.65 -41.22
CA LYS A 409 29.20 31.22 -42.27
C LYS A 409 29.73 32.53 -42.86
N PHE A 410 30.47 33.33 -42.08
CA PHE A 410 31.08 34.58 -42.55
C PHE A 410 32.27 34.34 -43.50
N PHE A 411 32.84 33.14 -43.48
CA PHE A 411 33.99 32.75 -44.31
C PHE A 411 33.59 31.83 -45.49
N THR A 412 32.29 31.58 -45.68
CA THR A 412 31.75 30.70 -46.72
C THR A 412 31.46 31.47 -48.01
N CYS A 413 31.84 30.89 -49.14
CA CYS A 413 31.62 31.44 -50.48
C CYS A 413 30.21 31.10 -51.00
N SER A 414 29.49 32.08 -51.56
CA SER A 414 28.11 31.86 -52.06
C SER A 414 28.06 31.02 -53.34
N GLU A 415 29.00 31.18 -54.27
CA GLU A 415 29.08 30.39 -55.50
C GLU A 415 30.55 30.20 -55.90
N ALA A 416 31.02 28.95 -55.97
CA ALA A 416 32.37 28.63 -56.42
C ALA A 416 32.41 28.58 -57.95
N ASN A 417 32.83 29.66 -58.61
CA ASN A 417 33.23 29.57 -60.00
C ASN A 417 34.49 28.69 -60.09
N ASN A 418 34.36 27.49 -60.68
CA ASN A 418 35.45 26.51 -60.86
C ASN A 418 36.10 25.95 -59.58
N GLY A 419 35.38 25.90 -58.45
CA GLY A 419 35.86 25.19 -57.24
C GLY A 419 36.90 25.92 -56.39
N THR A 420 37.28 27.15 -56.75
CA THR A 420 38.15 28.02 -55.95
C THR A 420 37.40 29.27 -55.50
N CYS A 421 37.44 29.57 -54.20
CA CYS A 421 36.92 30.82 -53.66
C CYS A 421 37.87 31.98 -54.03
N GLU A 422 37.31 33.10 -54.47
CA GLU A 422 38.06 34.32 -54.78
C GLU A 422 38.09 35.23 -53.53
N ASN A 423 39.29 35.56 -53.04
CA ASN A 423 39.67 36.52 -51.98
C ASN A 423 38.82 36.57 -50.67
N ASP A 424 39.52 36.49 -49.53
CA ASP A 424 39.05 36.58 -48.13
C ASP A 424 37.99 35.55 -47.65
N GLN A 425 37.37 34.79 -48.55
CA GLN A 425 36.48 33.67 -48.22
C GLN A 425 37.21 32.33 -48.43
N LEU A 426 37.25 31.51 -47.38
CA LEU A 426 38.17 30.37 -47.23
C LEU A 426 37.48 29.01 -47.42
N LEU A 427 36.14 28.96 -47.40
CA LEU A 427 35.41 27.70 -47.35
C LEU A 427 34.36 27.57 -48.47
N SER A 428 34.43 26.48 -49.24
CA SER A 428 33.37 26.08 -50.17
C SER A 428 32.06 25.79 -49.42
N ASN A 429 30.92 26.12 -50.04
CA ASN A 429 29.59 25.80 -49.54
C ASN A 429 29.40 24.29 -49.24
N SER A 430 30.05 23.40 -50.00
CA SER A 430 30.03 21.95 -49.74
C SER A 430 30.68 21.61 -48.39
N ASN A 431 31.86 22.17 -48.13
CA ASN A 431 32.61 21.93 -46.89
C ASN A 431 31.92 22.59 -45.69
N TYR A 432 31.28 23.75 -45.89
CA TYR A 432 30.46 24.38 -44.87
C TYR A 432 29.32 23.46 -44.41
N LYS A 433 28.57 22.88 -45.37
CA LYS A 433 27.47 21.95 -45.06
C LYS A 433 27.93 20.71 -44.30
N ILE A 434 29.13 20.20 -44.61
CA ILE A 434 29.73 19.09 -43.88
C ILE A 434 29.98 19.51 -42.42
N VAL A 435 30.67 20.62 -42.19
CA VAL A 435 30.98 21.11 -40.83
C VAL A 435 29.70 21.43 -40.04
N GLU A 436 28.69 21.99 -40.71
CA GLU A 436 27.37 22.25 -40.13
C GLU A 436 26.69 20.94 -39.67
N ALA A 437 26.68 19.91 -40.53
CA ALA A 437 26.13 18.60 -40.20
C ALA A 437 26.84 17.95 -39.00
N TYR A 438 28.18 17.96 -38.96
CA TYR A 438 28.95 17.42 -37.83
C TYR A 438 28.72 18.21 -36.54
N SER A 439 28.75 19.54 -36.61
CA SER A 439 28.56 20.41 -35.44
C SER A 439 27.17 20.22 -34.84
N ASN A 440 26.12 20.15 -35.68
CA ASN A 440 24.76 19.91 -35.23
C ASN A 440 24.60 18.50 -34.63
N SER A 441 25.26 17.49 -35.21
CA SER A 441 25.23 16.11 -34.71
C SER A 441 25.88 15.96 -33.34
N ILE A 442 27.07 16.56 -33.16
CA ILE A 442 27.73 16.59 -31.86
C ILE A 442 26.86 17.38 -30.87
N GLN A 443 26.24 18.48 -31.29
CA GLN A 443 25.36 19.24 -30.39
C GLN A 443 24.14 18.44 -29.94
N SER A 444 23.46 17.72 -30.83
CA SER A 444 22.34 16.83 -30.45
C SER A 444 22.79 15.77 -29.44
N LEU A 445 23.99 15.21 -29.62
CA LEU A 445 24.57 14.26 -28.68
C LEU A 445 24.87 14.88 -27.30
N LEU A 446 25.46 16.08 -27.29
CA LEU A 446 25.76 16.83 -26.06
C LEU A 446 24.49 17.22 -25.30
N ASP A 447 23.41 17.56 -26.00
CA ASP A 447 22.12 17.89 -25.39
C ASP A 447 21.48 16.66 -24.70
N ALA A 448 21.72 15.45 -25.21
CA ALA A 448 21.27 14.19 -24.60
C ALA A 448 22.25 13.59 -23.57
N TYR A 449 23.50 14.07 -23.52
CA TYR A 449 24.59 13.47 -22.75
C TYR A 449 24.32 13.36 -21.24
N PRO A 450 23.85 14.42 -20.54
CA PRO A 450 23.60 14.35 -19.09
C PRO A 450 22.54 13.30 -18.73
N GLY A 451 21.54 13.12 -19.60
CA GLY A 451 20.51 12.10 -19.41
C GLY A 451 21.08 10.69 -19.56
N MET A 452 21.87 10.45 -20.61
CA MET A 452 22.54 9.15 -20.81
C MET A 452 23.45 8.79 -19.64
N GLU A 453 24.22 9.75 -19.14
CA GLU A 453 25.10 9.56 -17.98
C GLU A 453 24.31 9.15 -16.73
N SER A 454 23.26 9.90 -16.38
CA SER A 454 22.39 9.58 -15.25
C SER A 454 21.74 8.18 -15.35
N LEU A 455 21.29 7.81 -16.56
CA LEU A 455 20.65 6.53 -16.82
C LEU A 455 21.64 5.37 -16.67
N VAL A 456 22.85 5.52 -17.21
CA VAL A 456 23.92 4.50 -17.15
C VAL A 456 24.41 4.26 -15.73
N GLU A 457 24.50 5.30 -14.90
CA GLU A 457 24.92 5.16 -13.50
C GLU A 457 23.79 4.68 -12.57
N CYS A 458 22.59 4.48 -13.13
CA CYS A 458 21.35 4.20 -12.41
C CYS A 458 21.04 5.26 -11.33
N GLN A 459 21.50 6.50 -11.55
CA GLN A 459 21.50 7.55 -10.53
C GLN A 459 20.06 7.97 -10.17
N SER A 460 19.19 8.17 -11.17
CA SER A 460 17.77 8.48 -10.93
C SER A 460 17.05 7.43 -10.06
N VAL A 461 17.40 6.14 -10.20
CA VAL A 461 16.83 5.05 -9.39
C VAL A 461 17.37 5.10 -7.97
N LYS A 462 18.68 5.27 -7.81
CA LYS A 462 19.33 5.41 -6.50
C LYS A 462 18.77 6.62 -5.74
N ASP A 463 18.59 7.76 -6.40
CA ASP A 463 18.06 8.97 -5.79
C ASP A 463 16.60 8.79 -5.36
N ALA A 464 15.78 8.20 -6.21
CA ALA A 464 14.39 7.89 -5.90
C ALA A 464 14.27 6.95 -4.68
N PHE A 465 15.09 5.92 -4.62
CA PHE A 465 15.09 4.96 -3.51
C PHE A 465 15.62 5.57 -2.21
N SER A 466 16.67 6.40 -2.30
CA SER A 466 17.18 7.16 -1.16
C SER A 466 16.10 8.09 -0.60
N GLU A 467 15.35 8.79 -1.46
CA GLU A 467 14.22 9.62 -1.06
C GLU A 467 13.13 8.79 -0.34
N ILE A 468 12.76 7.62 -0.90
CA ILE A 468 11.76 6.74 -0.30
C ILE A 468 12.22 6.24 1.07
N LEU A 469 13.45 5.76 1.19
CA LEU A 469 14.01 5.24 2.43
C LEU A 469 14.05 6.32 3.52
N PHE A 470 14.62 7.48 3.20
CA PHE A 470 14.83 8.54 4.18
C PHE A 470 13.51 9.24 4.59
N LYS A 471 12.64 9.57 3.62
CA LYS A 471 11.45 10.39 3.89
C LYS A 471 10.17 9.56 4.12
N HIS A 472 10.05 8.37 3.54
CA HIS A 472 8.76 7.67 3.44
C HIS A 472 8.69 6.30 4.13
N CYS A 473 9.78 5.53 4.21
CA CYS A 473 9.74 4.17 4.76
C CYS A 473 9.36 4.14 6.25
N LYS A 474 10.03 4.93 7.10
CA LYS A 474 9.71 5.02 8.54
C LYS A 474 8.26 5.45 8.82
N PRO A 475 7.72 6.54 8.23
CA PRO A 475 6.33 6.91 8.44
C PRO A 475 5.35 5.90 7.82
N LEU A 476 5.64 5.30 6.67
CA LEU A 476 4.79 4.28 6.05
C LEU A 476 4.60 3.07 6.98
N LYS A 477 5.71 2.51 7.48
CA LYS A 477 5.72 1.40 8.45
C LYS A 477 5.00 1.76 9.74
N ARG A 478 5.21 2.99 10.24
CA ARG A 478 4.54 3.48 11.44
C ARG A 478 3.02 3.56 11.25
N TYR A 479 2.53 4.17 10.17
CA TYR A 479 1.10 4.36 9.97
C TYR A 479 0.39 3.04 9.67
N VAL A 480 0.95 2.14 8.84
CA VAL A 480 0.33 0.83 8.60
C VAL A 480 0.26 -0.01 9.88
N ARG A 481 1.31 0.01 10.71
CA ARG A 481 1.30 -0.64 12.02
C ARG A 481 0.26 -0.02 12.94
N MET A 482 0.14 1.30 12.94
CA MET A 482 -0.85 2.01 13.75
C MET A 482 -2.28 1.63 13.33
N VAL A 483 -2.56 1.50 12.03
CA VAL A 483 -3.86 1.00 11.56
C VAL A 483 -4.09 -0.44 12.04
N TRP A 484 -3.11 -1.32 11.85
CA TRP A 484 -3.21 -2.72 12.28
C TRP A 484 -3.52 -2.86 13.78
N VAL A 485 -2.70 -2.25 14.65
CA VAL A 485 -2.89 -2.32 16.11
C VAL A 485 -4.24 -1.76 16.52
N SER A 486 -4.63 -0.61 15.95
CA SER A 486 -5.90 0.05 16.29
C SER A 486 -7.10 -0.75 15.80
N MET A 487 -6.99 -1.39 14.62
CA MET A 487 -8.02 -2.25 14.05
C MET A 487 -8.20 -3.53 14.88
N LEU A 488 -7.10 -4.14 15.31
CA LEU A 488 -7.11 -5.29 16.20
C LEU A 488 -7.81 -4.94 17.53
N PHE A 489 -7.40 -3.83 18.13
CA PHE A 489 -7.97 -3.33 19.39
C PHE A 489 -9.48 -3.03 19.25
N LEU A 490 -9.88 -2.36 18.17
CA LEU A 490 -11.29 -2.11 17.86
C LEU A 490 -12.06 -3.42 17.71
N SER A 491 -11.51 -4.42 17.01
CA SER A 491 -12.16 -5.73 16.82
C SER A 491 -12.42 -6.43 18.14
N VAL A 492 -11.46 -6.40 19.07
CA VAL A 492 -11.60 -6.99 20.42
C VAL A 492 -12.66 -6.24 21.24
N ILE A 493 -12.65 -4.91 21.24
CA ILE A 493 -13.65 -4.09 21.94
C ILE A 493 -15.05 -4.37 21.39
N MET A 494 -15.19 -4.40 20.07
CA MET A 494 -16.46 -4.66 19.41
C MET A 494 -17.00 -6.04 19.72
N MET A 495 -16.13 -7.07 19.75
CA MET A 495 -16.49 -8.40 20.19
C MET A 495 -17.09 -8.39 21.60
N ILE A 496 -16.43 -7.72 22.55
CA ILE A 496 -16.89 -7.62 23.94
C ILE A 496 -18.23 -6.85 24.02
N LEU A 497 -18.36 -5.74 23.30
CA LEU A 497 -19.60 -4.95 23.25
C LEU A 497 -20.78 -5.78 22.73
N VAL A 498 -20.59 -6.52 21.64
CA VAL A 498 -21.64 -7.38 21.06
C VAL A 498 -22.05 -8.46 22.06
N LEU A 499 -21.11 -9.08 22.78
CA LEU A 499 -21.43 -10.09 23.80
C LEU A 499 -22.22 -9.50 24.99
N ILE A 500 -21.84 -8.32 25.47
CA ILE A 500 -22.55 -7.64 26.56
C ILE A 500 -24.00 -7.34 26.13
N TRP A 501 -24.18 -6.73 24.95
CA TRP A 501 -25.51 -6.42 24.43
C TRP A 501 -26.36 -7.66 24.16
N MET A 502 -25.76 -8.74 23.68
CA MET A 502 -26.44 -10.03 23.51
C MET A 502 -26.90 -10.63 24.83
N SER A 503 -26.07 -10.55 25.88
CA SER A 503 -26.44 -11.02 27.21
C SER A 503 -27.59 -10.21 27.82
N GLN A 504 -27.56 -8.89 27.66
CA GLN A 504 -28.61 -7.99 28.13
C GLN A 504 -29.93 -8.25 27.39
N ALA A 505 -29.88 -8.35 26.06
CA ALA A 505 -31.05 -8.66 25.24
C ALA A 505 -31.70 -9.99 25.64
N HIS A 506 -30.89 -11.03 25.88
CA HIS A 506 -31.38 -12.33 26.33
C HIS A 506 -31.98 -12.28 27.74
N HIS A 507 -31.43 -11.47 28.64
CA HIS A 507 -31.98 -11.32 29.99
C HIS A 507 -33.36 -10.65 29.96
N GLU A 508 -33.52 -9.60 29.16
CA GLU A 508 -34.82 -8.92 28.97
C GLU A 508 -35.89 -9.86 28.39
N GLN A 509 -35.55 -10.73 27.43
CA GLN A 509 -36.52 -11.72 26.91
C GLN A 509 -37.03 -12.68 27.99
N ASN A 510 -36.16 -13.14 28.88
CA ASN A 510 -36.51 -14.09 29.94
C ASN A 510 -37.37 -13.46 31.04
N LEU A 511 -37.22 -12.16 31.33
CA LEU A 511 -38.08 -11.45 32.28
C LEU A 511 -39.52 -11.32 31.76
N ASP A 512 -39.71 -10.99 30.48
CA ASP A 512 -41.05 -10.84 29.88
C ASP A 512 -41.84 -12.15 29.81
N LEU A 513 -41.15 -13.26 29.48
CA LEU A 513 -41.75 -14.61 29.46
C LEU A 513 -42.30 -15.03 30.84
N SER A 514 -41.77 -14.46 31.94
CA SER A 514 -42.23 -14.75 33.29
C SER A 514 -43.41 -13.90 33.76
N ASN A 515 -43.63 -12.71 33.19
CA ASN A 515 -44.72 -11.79 33.59
C ASN A 515 -46.03 -12.04 32.83
N GLY A 516 -45.99 -12.72 31.67
CA GLY A 516 -47.18 -13.09 30.89
C GLY A 516 -47.96 -14.31 31.40
N SER A 517 -47.62 -14.86 32.56
CA SER A 517 -48.25 -16.04 33.16
C SER A 517 -48.89 -15.69 34.52
N VAL A 518 -49.98 -14.92 34.49
CA VAL A 518 -50.87 -14.75 35.64
C VAL A 518 -52.24 -15.29 35.23
N LYS A 519 -52.69 -16.36 35.90
CA LYS A 519 -54.02 -16.98 35.70
C LYS A 519 -55.04 -16.22 36.55
N PRO A 520 -56.24 -15.87 36.04
CA PRO A 520 -57.25 -15.23 36.87
C PRO A 520 -57.82 -16.27 37.86
N HIS A 521 -57.81 -15.92 39.15
CA HIS A 521 -58.52 -16.69 40.17
C HIS A 521 -60.02 -16.41 40.02
N ILE A 522 -60.79 -17.44 39.65
CA ILE A 522 -62.24 -17.48 39.82
C ILE A 522 -62.47 -17.87 41.29
N ALA A 523 -63.09 -16.98 42.06
CA ALA A 523 -63.52 -17.24 43.42
C ALA A 523 -64.89 -17.92 43.39
N THR A 524 -64.95 -19.17 43.83
CA THR A 524 -66.18 -19.87 44.18
C THR A 524 -66.46 -19.57 45.66
N GLY A 525 -67.54 -18.87 45.96
CA GLY A 525 -68.03 -18.66 47.32
C GLY A 525 -69.32 -19.44 47.53
N ASP A 526 -69.27 -20.47 48.37
CA ASP A 526 -70.45 -21.19 48.87
C ASP A 526 -71.11 -20.46 50.05
N MET A 527 -72.41 -20.74 50.17
CA MET A 527 -73.48 -20.12 50.96
C MET A 527 -73.35 -20.17 52.49
N LEU A 528 -74.02 -19.21 53.17
CA LEU A 528 -74.87 -19.46 54.36
C LEU A 528 -75.79 -18.26 54.69
N GLU A 529 -77.04 -18.37 54.23
CA GLU A 529 -78.35 -18.17 54.90
C GLU A 529 -78.54 -17.14 56.04
N ALA A 530 -79.48 -16.18 55.83
CA ALA A 530 -80.66 -15.91 56.70
C ALA A 530 -81.43 -14.63 56.30
N GLY A 531 -82.77 -14.70 56.20
CA GLY A 531 -83.66 -13.58 56.57
C GLY A 531 -84.54 -12.90 55.48
N ALA A 532 -85.69 -13.51 55.19
CA ALA A 532 -87.06 -12.95 55.00
C ALA A 532 -87.34 -11.57 54.35
N THR A 533 -88.24 -11.60 53.33
CA THR A 533 -89.39 -10.70 52.97
C THR A 533 -89.15 -9.18 52.88
N GLU A 534 -89.60 -8.41 51.88
CA GLU A 534 -90.94 -8.30 51.28
C GLU A 534 -90.89 -7.38 50.02
N GLU A 535 -91.93 -7.44 49.19
CA GLU A 535 -92.16 -6.69 47.95
C GLU A 535 -92.14 -5.15 48.09
N VAL A 536 -91.74 -4.41 47.04
CA VAL A 536 -92.53 -3.30 46.47
C VAL A 536 -92.15 -3.09 44.99
N ASN A 537 -93.16 -3.19 44.14
CA ASN A 537 -93.20 -2.79 42.73
C ASN A 537 -93.37 -1.26 42.61
N SER A 538 -92.65 -0.59 41.72
CA SER A 538 -93.18 0.60 41.04
C SER A 538 -92.53 0.86 39.69
N HIS A 539 -93.34 0.72 38.64
CA HIS A 539 -93.16 1.21 37.27
C HIS A 539 -92.70 2.67 37.18
N THR A 540 -92.00 3.05 36.10
CA THR A 540 -92.53 3.95 35.03
C THR A 540 -91.57 4.11 33.83
N LYS A 541 -92.13 3.76 32.65
CA LYS A 541 -91.90 4.16 31.24
C LYS A 541 -90.85 5.23 30.86
N SER A 542 -90.17 4.99 29.72
CA SER A 542 -90.44 5.61 28.39
C SER A 542 -89.16 5.61 27.50
N SER A 543 -89.11 4.78 26.45
CA SER A 543 -89.19 5.12 25.02
C SER A 543 -87.91 5.66 24.32
N THR A 544 -87.40 4.82 23.42
CA THR A 544 -87.18 5.08 21.98
C THR A 544 -86.20 6.18 21.52
N ALA A 545 -85.12 5.80 20.83
CA ALA A 545 -84.85 6.12 19.39
C ALA A 545 -83.38 5.85 18.96
N TYR A 546 -83.19 4.76 18.22
CA TYR A 546 -82.64 4.67 16.85
C TYR A 546 -81.56 5.67 16.32
N ILE A 547 -80.45 5.08 15.81
CA ILE A 547 -79.82 5.25 14.46
C ILE A 547 -79.10 6.59 14.13
N ILE A 548 -78.02 6.75 13.34
CA ILE A 548 -76.93 5.99 12.65
C ILE A 548 -76.07 7.08 11.95
N SER A 549 -74.77 6.81 11.73
CA SER A 549 -73.85 7.39 10.71
C SER A 549 -73.49 8.89 10.86
N SER A 550 -72.25 9.32 10.63
CA SER A 550 -71.20 8.82 9.73
C SER A 550 -69.80 9.11 10.27
#